data_AF-A0AB33VFH9-F1
#
_entry.id   AF-A0AB33VFH9-F1
#
_cell.length_a   1.000
_cell.length_b   1.000
_cell.length_c   1.000
_cell.angle_alpha   90.00
_cell.angle_beta   90.00
_cell.angle_gamma   90.00
#
_symmetry.space_group_name_H-M   'P 1'
#
loop_
_entity.id
_entity.type
_entity.pdbx_description
1 polymer ?
#
loop_
_entity_poly.entity_id
_entity_poly.type
_entity_poly.pdbx_seq_one_letter_code
_entity_poly.pdbx_strand_id
1 'polypeptide(L)'
;MSNTQKLTIIAINSRNGVSAKTGRPYSMHEAQCILTEGVADATGGVSEQIKVGRVNVADELKDTVPGDYVADFKLFVSRDGELVARIVGLKALTVSRPVPSSAEKKAA
;
A
#
# COMPACT_ATOMS: atom_id res chain seq x y z
N MET A 1 -11.47 12.24 12.57
CA MET A 1 -11.25 12.47 11.13
C MET A 1 -10.35 11.36 10.62
N SER A 2 -10.88 10.47 9.81
CA SER A 2 -10.14 9.36 9.18
C SER A 2 -9.53 9.86 7.87
N ASN A 3 -8.21 9.74 7.71
CA ASN A 3 -7.53 10.05 6.45
C ASN A 3 -7.58 8.79 5.59
N THR A 4 -8.70 8.59 4.90
CA THR A 4 -8.96 7.40 4.07
C THR A 4 -8.73 7.69 2.60
N GLN A 5 -7.99 6.83 1.90
CA GLN A 5 -7.74 6.97 0.48
C GLN A 5 -7.83 5.62 -0.24
N LYS A 6 -8.38 5.62 -1.45
CA LYS A 6 -8.41 4.42 -2.30
C LYS A 6 -7.04 4.19 -2.91
N LEU A 7 -6.54 2.97 -2.83
CA LEU A 7 -5.29 2.56 -3.44
C LEU A 7 -5.30 1.07 -3.79
N THR A 8 -4.43 0.69 -4.71
CA THR A 8 -4.20 -0.72 -5.06
C THR A 8 -2.88 -1.17 -4.44
N ILE A 9 -2.90 -2.23 -3.64
CA ILE A 9 -1.69 -2.86 -3.10
C ILE A 9 -1.19 -3.90 -4.10
N ILE A 10 0.07 -3.76 -4.52
CA ILE A 10 0.73 -4.71 -5.42
C ILE A 10 1.37 -5.84 -4.62
N ALA A 11 2.08 -5.49 -3.55
CA ALA A 11 2.80 -6.42 -2.69
C ALA A 11 3.13 -5.76 -1.33
N ILE A 12 3.30 -6.58 -0.30
CA ILE A 12 3.86 -6.17 0.98
C ILE A 12 5.21 -6.86 1.16
N ASN A 13 6.26 -6.06 1.34
CA ASN A 13 7.60 -6.54 1.64
C ASN A 13 7.87 -6.42 3.13
N SER A 14 8.32 -7.51 3.73
CA SER A 14 8.68 -7.54 5.15
C SER A 14 10.19 -7.51 5.31
N ARG A 15 10.68 -6.61 6.16
CA ARG A 15 12.09 -6.52 6.57
C ARG A 15 12.18 -6.76 8.06
N ASN A 16 12.82 -7.86 8.42
CA ASN A 16 13.04 -8.27 9.80
C ASN A 16 14.53 -8.21 10.11
N GLY A 17 14.87 -7.81 11.33
CA GLY A 17 16.26 -7.78 11.76
C GLY A 17 16.42 -7.49 13.24
N VAL A 18 17.67 -7.36 13.67
CA VAL A 18 18.02 -6.93 15.03
C VAL A 18 18.70 -5.57 14.94
N SER A 19 18.24 -4.62 15.73
CA SER A 19 18.83 -3.29 15.78
C SER A 19 20.26 -3.37 16.33
N ALA A 20 21.25 -2.99 15.53
CA ALA A 20 22.64 -2.91 15.97
C ALA A 20 22.84 -1.94 17.16
N LYS A 21 21.96 -0.94 17.33
CA LYS A 21 22.07 0.07 18.39
C LYS A 21 21.46 -0.37 19.72
N THR A 22 20.39 -1.17 19.69
CA THR A 22 19.60 -1.52 20.89
C THR A 22 19.53 -3.01 21.16
N GLY A 23 20.01 -3.86 20.25
CA GLY A 23 19.87 -5.32 20.32
C GLY A 23 18.43 -5.82 20.20
N ARG A 24 17.45 -4.94 19.97
CA ARG A 24 16.03 -5.30 19.91
C ARG A 24 15.65 -5.80 18.51
N PRO A 25 14.86 -6.88 18.40
CA PRO A 25 14.30 -7.28 17.12
C PRO A 25 13.36 -6.19 16.59
N TYR A 26 13.36 -6.00 15.27
CA TYR A 26 12.43 -5.12 14.58
C TYR A 26 11.79 -5.86 13.39
N SER A 27 10.55 -5.48 13.10
CA SER A 27 9.82 -5.84 11.89
C SER A 27 9.35 -4.55 11.23
N MET A 28 9.55 -4.42 9.93
CA MET A 28 9.01 -3.32 9.13
C MET A 28 8.32 -3.92 7.92
N HIS A 29 7.09 -3.49 7.67
CA HIS A 29 6.29 -3.93 6.54
C HIS A 29 6.06 -2.74 5.61
N GLU A 30 6.44 -2.87 4.36
CA GLU A 30 6.34 -1.82 3.34
C GLU A 30 5.43 -2.31 2.21
N ALA A 31 4.29 -1.63 2.01
CA ALA A 31 3.42 -1.89 0.88
C ALA A 31 3.87 -1.10 -0.34
N GLN A 32 3.94 -1.77 -1.48
CA GLN A 32 4.02 -1.13 -2.80
C GLN A 32 2.59 -0.86 -3.28
N CYS A 33 2.28 0.41 -3.52
CA CYS A 33 0.92 0.86 -3.79
C CYS A 33 0.84 1.67 -5.09
N ILE A 34 -0.31 1.58 -5.74
CA ILE A 34 -0.72 2.46 -6.84
C ILE A 34 -1.85 3.34 -6.31
N LEU A 35 -1.68 4.64 -6.49
CA LEU A 35 -2.62 5.67 -6.10
C LEU A 35 -3.12 6.36 -7.37
N THR A 36 -4.43 6.31 -7.60
CA THR A 36 -5.08 7.03 -8.70
C THR A 36 -5.82 8.22 -8.11
N GLU A 37 -5.39 9.43 -8.48
CA GLU A 37 -6.00 10.68 -8.00
C GLU A 37 -6.50 11.51 -9.19
N GLY A 38 -7.71 12.04 -9.08
CA GLY A 38 -8.18 13.09 -9.98
C GLY A 38 -7.53 14.41 -9.60
N VAL A 39 -6.62 14.90 -10.44
CA VAL A 39 -6.02 16.23 -10.28
C VAL A 39 -6.81 17.21 -11.14
N ALA A 40 -7.47 18.17 -10.49
CA ALA A 40 -8.13 19.26 -11.18
C ALA A 40 -7.08 20.23 -11.72
N ASP A 41 -7.14 20.50 -13.02
CA ASP A 41 -6.37 21.55 -13.68
C ASP A 41 -6.92 22.94 -13.29
N ALA A 42 -6.12 23.98 -13.47
CA ALA A 42 -6.52 25.38 -13.29
C ALA A 42 -7.74 25.77 -14.16
N THR A 43 -8.01 25.03 -15.23
CA THR A 43 -9.17 25.20 -16.11
C THR A 43 -10.41 24.37 -15.70
N GLY A 44 -10.33 23.61 -14.59
CA GLY A 44 -11.44 22.79 -14.08
C GLY A 44 -11.59 21.42 -14.76
N GLY A 45 -10.70 21.06 -15.67
CA GLY A 45 -10.61 19.69 -16.20
C GLY A 45 -10.00 18.75 -15.16
N VAL A 46 -10.62 17.59 -14.93
CA VAL A 46 -10.06 16.57 -14.03
C VAL A 46 -9.22 15.61 -14.86
N SER A 47 -7.92 15.59 -14.60
CA SER A 47 -6.99 14.62 -15.19
C SER A 47 -6.67 13.53 -14.17
N GLU A 48 -6.72 12.27 -14.57
CA GLU A 48 -6.30 11.16 -13.70
C GLU A 48 -4.78 11.08 -13.67
N GLN A 49 -4.21 11.17 -12.46
CA GLN A 49 -2.80 10.95 -12.23
C GLN A 49 -2.60 9.65 -11.47
N ILE A 50 -1.77 8.77 -12.04
CA ILE A 50 -1.36 7.52 -11.42
C ILE A 50 0.00 7.75 -10.75
N LYS A 51 0.06 7.53 -9.44
CA LYS A 51 1.29 7.59 -8.63
C LYS A 51 1.60 6.21 -8.10
N VAL A 52 2.85 5.78 -8.27
CA VAL A 52 3.35 4.54 -7.69
C VAL A 52 4.26 4.90 -6.53
N GLY A 53 3.98 4.34 -5.36
CA GLY A 53 4.66 4.71 -4.13
C GLY A 53 4.84 3.52 -3.20
N ARG A 54 5.58 3.76 -2.12
CA ARG A 54 5.76 2.81 -1.04
C ARG A 54 5.36 3.45 0.27
N VAL A 55 4.74 2.67 1.15
CA VAL A 55 4.30 3.17 2.44
C VAL A 55 4.41 2.10 3.51
N ASN A 56 4.74 2.51 4.72
CA ASN A 56 4.79 1.61 5.85
C ASN A 56 3.38 1.11 6.21
N VAL A 57 3.32 -0.12 6.65
CA VAL A 57 2.10 -0.81 7.05
C VAL A 57 2.24 -1.24 8.51
N ALA A 58 1.14 -1.20 9.26
CA ALA A 58 1.08 -1.75 10.61
C ALA A 58 1.33 -3.27 10.60
N ASP A 59 1.94 -3.81 11.66
CA ASP A 59 2.29 -5.23 11.75
C ASP A 59 1.07 -6.16 11.62
N GLU A 60 -0.10 -5.70 12.05
CA GLU A 60 -1.40 -6.38 11.95
C GLU A 60 -1.83 -6.64 10.50
N LEU A 61 -1.30 -5.86 9.54
CA LEU A 61 -1.68 -5.88 8.14
C LEU A 61 -0.59 -6.46 7.23
N LYS A 62 0.47 -7.07 7.81
CA LYS A 62 1.62 -7.60 7.05
C LYS A 62 1.26 -8.68 6.02
N ASP A 63 0.20 -9.44 6.29
CA ASP A 63 -0.26 -10.57 5.47
C ASP A 63 -1.35 -10.16 4.47
N THR A 64 -1.53 -8.86 4.23
CA THR A 64 -2.53 -8.36 3.28
C THR A 64 -2.18 -8.83 1.87
N VAL A 65 -3.17 -9.41 1.19
CA VAL A 65 -3.04 -9.85 -0.19
C VAL A 65 -3.07 -8.67 -1.18
N PRO A 66 -2.47 -8.80 -2.37
CA PRO A 66 -2.58 -7.78 -3.41
C PRO A 66 -4.03 -7.57 -3.86
N GLY A 67 -4.45 -6.31 -3.99
CA GLY A 67 -5.83 -5.96 -4.37
C GLY A 67 -6.15 -4.49 -4.15
N ASP A 68 -7.42 -4.14 -4.36
CA ASP A 68 -7.93 -2.78 -4.20
C ASP A 68 -8.49 -2.56 -2.80
N TYR A 69 -8.06 -1.48 -2.15
CA TYR A 69 -8.40 -1.17 -0.78
C TYR A 69 -8.77 0.31 -0.59
N VAL A 70 -9.60 0.57 0.41
CA VAL A 70 -9.62 1.87 1.09
C VAL A 70 -8.66 1.75 2.26
N ALA A 71 -7.58 2.52 2.23
CA ALA A 71 -6.58 2.55 3.28
C ALA A 71 -6.81 3.71 4.24
N ASP A 72 -6.75 3.43 5.54
CA ASP A 72 -6.72 4.42 6.61
C ASP A 72 -5.27 4.74 6.96
N PHE A 73 -4.92 6.02 6.87
CA PHE A 73 -3.59 6.53 7.19
C PHE A 73 -3.55 7.23 8.54
N LYS A 74 -2.41 7.07 9.21
CA LYS A 74 -1.99 7.90 10.34
C LYS A 74 -0.57 8.39 10.14
N LEU A 75 -0.27 9.56 10.67
CA LEU A 75 1.09 10.11 10.70
C LEU A 75 1.87 9.54 11.88
N PHE A 76 3.12 9.20 11.63
CA PHE A 76 4.08 8.72 12.63
C PHE A 76 5.40 9.45 12.45
N VAL A 77 6.17 9.54 13.52
CA VAL A 77 7.55 10.02 13.46
C VAL A 77 8.44 8.83 13.07
N SER A 78 9.14 8.97 11.95
CA SER A 78 10.12 8.00 11.48
C SER A 78 11.32 7.94 12.42
N ARG A 79 12.19 6.96 12.22
CA ARG A 79 13.44 6.84 13.00
C ARG A 79 14.35 8.06 12.81
N ASP A 80 14.26 8.72 11.66
CA ASP A 80 15.05 9.89 11.30
C ASP A 80 14.40 11.20 11.78
N GLY A 81 13.26 11.11 12.46
CA GLY A 81 12.55 12.26 13.03
C GLY A 81 11.52 12.90 12.08
N GLU A 82 11.29 12.30 10.91
CA GLU A 82 10.38 12.84 9.90
C GLU A 82 8.94 12.39 10.12
N LEU A 83 7.96 13.25 9.83
CA LEU A 83 6.56 12.84 9.80
C LEU A 83 6.28 12.03 8.52
N VAL A 84 5.93 10.76 8.69
CA VAL A 84 5.62 9.83 7.60
C VAL A 84 4.22 9.25 7.76
N ALA A 85 3.55 8.99 6.64
CA ALA A 85 2.28 8.27 6.64
C ALA A 85 2.52 6.76 6.82
N ARG A 86 1.63 6.11 7.57
CA ARG A 86 1.58 4.65 7.72
C ARG A 86 0.13 4.18 7.60
N ILE A 87 -0.06 3.08 6.88
CA ILE A 87 -1.35 2.39 6.78
C ILE A 87 -1.62 1.68 8.11
N VAL A 88 -2.75 2.01 8.74
CA VAL A 88 -3.19 1.42 10.00
C VAL A 88 -4.51 0.64 9.86
N GLY A 89 -5.19 0.78 8.72
CA GLY A 89 -6.41 0.04 8.43
C GLY A 89 -6.57 -0.15 6.93
N LEU A 90 -7.14 -1.28 6.53
CA LEU A 90 -7.43 -1.60 5.15
C LEU A 90 -8.84 -2.19 5.07
N LYS A 91 -9.67 -1.62 4.20
CA LYS A 91 -10.97 -2.16 3.84
C LYS A 91 -10.94 -2.59 2.39
N ALA A 92 -11.06 -3.89 2.14
CA ALA A 92 -11.08 -4.43 0.78
C ALA A 92 -12.26 -3.83 0.00
N LEU A 93 -11.96 -3.28 -1.17
CA LEU A 93 -12.94 -2.96 -2.18
C LEU A 93 -13.15 -4.27 -2.94
N THR A 94 -14.27 -4.95 -2.68
CA THR A 94 -14.63 -6.18 -3.41
C THR A 94 -14.77 -5.87 -4.90
N VAL A 95 -13.68 -6.00 -5.64
CA VAL A 95 -13.69 -6.15 -7.09
C VAL A 95 -13.10 -7.52 -7.34
N SER A 96 -13.96 -8.45 -7.77
CA SER A 96 -13.57 -9.77 -8.26
C SER A 96 -12.38 -9.62 -9.19
N ARG A 97 -11.19 -10.01 -8.73
CA ARG A 97 -10.04 -10.11 -9.62
C ARG A 97 -10.38 -11.19 -10.66
N PRO A 98 -10.29 -10.93 -11.97
CA PRO A 98 -10.26 -12.01 -12.94
C PRO A 98 -9.03 -12.85 -12.60
N VAL A 99 -9.26 -14.08 -12.13
CA VAL A 99 -8.21 -15.09 -12.06
C VAL A 99 -7.65 -15.24 -13.48
N PRO A 100 -6.32 -15.18 -13.68
CA PRO A 100 -5.77 -15.49 -14.98
C PRO A 100 -6.17 -16.93 -15.33
N SER A 101 -6.98 -17.10 -16.38
CA SER A 101 -7.26 -18.42 -16.94
C SER A 101 -5.92 -19.09 -17.23
N SER A 102 -5.68 -20.20 -16.56
CA SER A 102 -4.46 -20.97 -16.72
C SER A 102 -4.31 -21.36 -18.19
N ALA A 103 -3.12 -21.10 -18.72
CA ALA A 103 -2.54 -21.61 -19.96
C ALA A 103 -3.31 -22.76 -20.63
N GLU A 104 -4.02 -22.45 -21.71
CA GLU A 104 -4.37 -23.48 -22.69
C GLU A 104 -3.09 -23.81 -23.46
N LYS A 105 -2.38 -24.85 -22.99
CA LYS A 105 -1.35 -25.54 -23.75
C LYS A 105 -2.00 -26.03 -25.04
N LYS A 106 -1.73 -25.34 -26.15
CA LYS A 106 -2.05 -25.85 -27.48
C LYS A 106 -1.05 -26.97 -27.81
N ALA A 107 -1.46 -28.20 -27.57
CA ALA A 107 -0.83 -29.42 -28.06
C ALA A 107 -1.86 -30.20 -28.87
N ALA A 108 -1.62 -30.29 -30.18
CA ALA A 108 -2.05 -31.31 -31.16
C ALA A 108 -2.15 -30.66 -32.55
#